data_AF-A0A520RC83-F1
#
_entry.id   AF-A0A520RC83-F1
#
_cell.length_a   1.000
_cell.length_b   1.000
_cell.length_c   1.000
_cell.angle_alpha   90.00
_cell.angle_beta   90.00
_cell.angle_gamma   90.00
#
_symmetry.space_group_name_H-M   'P 1'
#
loop_
_entity.id
_entity.type
_entity.pdbx_description
1 polymer ?
#
loop_
_entity_poly.entity_id
_entity_poly.type
_entity_poly.pdbx_seq_one_letter_code
_entity_poly.pdbx_strand_id
1 'polypeptide(L)'
;MTEPALRYERFLGRWALDPDSCAFEQGAPPQKSMIDISQSAGEVVIRMTLTDAEGQVHDTTFRGAPNGVPAPFDGGILVDALSIDTPADDRLDSAAFWKGEQLMTAMRTLSADGNRMEIVQTVRLPDETVLTNTSSYIRTA
;
A
#
# COMPACT_ATOMS: atom_id res chain seq x y z
N MET A 1 9.71 -11.37 28.18
CA MET A 1 10.30 -10.68 27.01
C MET A 1 9.13 -10.12 26.24
N THR A 2 8.93 -8.81 26.27
CA THR A 2 7.85 -8.16 25.53
C THR A 2 8.23 -8.26 24.06
N GLU A 3 7.42 -8.96 23.25
CA GLU A 3 7.55 -8.88 21.80
C GLU A 3 7.55 -7.39 21.42
N PRO A 4 8.47 -6.92 20.56
CA PRO A 4 8.47 -5.52 20.16
C PRO A 4 7.08 -5.18 19.63
N ALA A 5 6.47 -4.13 20.19
CA ALA A 5 5.16 -3.66 19.73
C ALA A 5 5.21 -3.56 18.21
N LEU A 6 4.27 -4.23 17.55
CA LEU A 6 4.27 -4.38 16.11
C LEU A 6 3.91 -3.01 15.54
N ARG A 7 4.89 -2.27 15.01
CA ARG A 7 4.75 -0.87 14.59
C ARG A 7 3.59 -0.62 13.61
N TYR A 8 3.17 -1.64 12.87
CA TYR A 8 2.04 -1.59 11.94
C TYR A 8 0.65 -1.67 12.60
N GLU A 9 0.53 -1.96 13.90
CA GLU A 9 -0.77 -2.12 14.56
C GLU A 9 -1.66 -0.87 14.42
N ARG A 10 -1.06 0.31 14.40
CA ARG A 10 -1.77 1.59 14.19
C ARG A 10 -2.37 1.71 12.79
N PHE A 11 -1.91 0.93 11.81
CA PHE A 11 -2.44 0.94 10.45
C PHE A 11 -3.62 -0.01 10.27
N LEU A 12 -3.80 -0.97 11.20
CA LEU A 12 -4.91 -1.93 11.13
C LEU A 12 -6.26 -1.21 11.15
N GLY A 13 -7.19 -1.66 10.32
CA GLY A 13 -8.52 -1.08 10.17
C GLY A 13 -8.87 -0.79 8.71
N ARG A 14 -9.96 -0.04 8.53
CA ARG A 14 -10.47 0.32 7.20
C ARG A 14 -10.26 1.77 6.88
N TRP A 15 -9.89 2.00 5.64
CA TRP A 15 -9.46 3.28 5.10
C TRP A 15 -10.24 3.56 3.83
N ALA A 16 -10.90 4.71 3.77
CA ALA A 16 -11.60 5.17 2.58
C ALA A 16 -10.82 6.32 1.95
N LEU A 17 -10.65 6.27 0.64
CA LEU A 17 -10.01 7.35 -0.12
C LEU A 17 -10.78 8.65 0.10
N ASP A 18 -10.03 9.72 0.34
CA ASP A 18 -10.52 11.09 0.28
C ASP A 18 -10.24 11.65 -1.13
N PRO A 19 -11.23 11.58 -2.05
CA PRO A 19 -11.03 11.92 -3.47
C PRO A 19 -10.65 13.39 -3.68
N ASP A 20 -11.01 14.29 -2.76
CA ASP A 20 -10.72 15.72 -2.84
C ASP A 20 -9.24 16.04 -2.54
N SER A 21 -8.46 15.05 -2.10
CA SER A 21 -7.07 15.22 -1.63
C SER A 21 -6.02 14.52 -2.50
N CYS A 22 -6.40 13.95 -3.64
CA CYS A 22 -5.51 13.12 -4.44
C CYS A 22 -4.80 13.92 -5.56
N ALA A 23 -3.50 13.67 -5.73
CA ALA A 23 -2.70 14.20 -6.82
C ALA A 23 -2.09 13.02 -7.60
N PHE A 24 -2.55 12.83 -8.84
CA PHE A 24 -2.10 11.75 -9.72
C PHE A 24 -1.28 12.32 -10.87
N GLU A 25 -0.04 11.86 -11.04
CA GLU A 25 0.79 12.15 -12.22
C GLU A 25 0.47 11.20 -13.39
N GLN A 26 -0.11 10.03 -13.10
CA GLN A 26 -0.55 9.07 -14.11
C GLN A 26 -1.87 8.39 -13.71
N GLY A 27 -2.77 8.29 -14.71
CA GLY A 27 -4.11 7.73 -14.56
C GLY A 27 -5.13 8.78 -14.12
N ALA A 28 -6.42 8.46 -14.27
CA ALA A 28 -7.49 9.25 -13.66
C ALA A 28 -7.60 8.88 -12.18
N PRO A 29 -7.93 9.83 -11.28
CA PRO A 29 -8.25 9.50 -9.91
C PRO A 29 -9.38 8.47 -9.89
N PRO A 30 -9.27 7.39 -9.08
CA PRO A 30 -10.36 6.44 -8.94
C PRO A 30 -11.57 7.16 -8.33
N GLN A 31 -12.77 6.76 -8.74
CA GLN A 31 -14.00 7.30 -8.15
C GLN A 31 -14.06 7.01 -6.65
N LYS A 32 -13.60 5.80 -6.26
CA LYS A 32 -13.56 5.31 -4.88
C LYS A 32 -12.38 4.37 -4.71
N SER A 33 -11.76 4.38 -3.55
CA SER A 33 -10.82 3.33 -3.15
C SER A 33 -11.01 3.04 -1.66
N MET A 34 -11.00 1.76 -1.32
CA MET A 34 -11.07 1.24 0.04
C MET A 34 -9.87 0.38 0.31
N ILE A 35 -9.25 0.55 1.47
CA ILE A 35 -8.15 -0.29 1.93
C ILE A 35 -8.53 -0.90 3.29
N ASP A 36 -8.43 -2.21 3.40
CA ASP A 36 -8.54 -2.96 4.64
C ASP A 36 -7.15 -3.52 4.97
N ILE A 37 -6.59 -3.05 6.10
CA ILE A 37 -5.30 -3.54 6.61
C ILE A 37 -5.62 -4.40 7.83
N SER A 38 -5.25 -5.67 7.75
CA SER A 38 -5.48 -6.66 8.80
C SER A 38 -4.21 -7.47 9.07
N GLN A 39 -4.22 -8.25 10.14
CA GLN A 39 -3.15 -9.18 10.49
C GLN A 39 -3.69 -10.61 10.42
N SER A 40 -2.93 -11.52 9.83
CA SER A 40 -3.27 -12.95 9.79
C SER A 40 -1.99 -13.77 9.88
N ALA A 41 -1.93 -14.71 10.83
CA ALA A 41 -0.78 -15.61 11.02
C ALA A 41 0.59 -14.89 11.14
N GLY A 42 0.61 -13.68 11.72
CA GLY A 42 1.83 -12.86 11.88
C GLY A 42 2.21 -12.04 10.63
N GLU A 43 1.46 -12.16 9.54
CA GLU A 43 1.63 -11.35 8.33
C GLU A 43 0.66 -10.17 8.31
N VAL A 44 1.11 -9.07 7.71
CA VAL A 44 0.24 -7.94 7.37
C VAL A 44 -0.49 -8.29 6.07
N VAL A 45 -1.80 -8.15 6.05
CA VAL A 45 -2.67 -8.37 4.90
C VAL A 45 -3.29 -7.02 4.50
N ILE A 46 -3.03 -6.59 3.28
CA ILE A 46 -3.55 -5.34 2.73
C ILE A 46 -4.49 -5.70 1.57
N ARG A 47 -5.77 -5.45 1.74
CA ARG A 47 -6.79 -5.61 0.70
C ARG A 47 -7.20 -4.24 0.21
N MET A 48 -7.09 -4.03 -1.09
CA MET A 48 -7.47 -2.79 -1.75
C MET A 48 -8.56 -3.09 -2.76
N THR A 49 -9.66 -2.34 -2.68
CA THR A 49 -10.73 -2.34 -3.66
C THR A 49 -10.82 -0.94 -4.23
N LEU A 50 -10.53 -0.78 -5.51
CA LEU A 50 -10.65 0.51 -6.19
C LEU A 50 -11.71 0.43 -7.28
N THR A 51 -12.45 1.51 -7.44
CA THR A 51 -13.36 1.74 -8.57
C THR A 51 -12.71 2.78 -9.47
N ASP A 52 -12.33 2.39 -10.68
CA ASP A 52 -11.68 3.29 -11.63
C ASP A 52 -12.66 4.35 -12.18
N ALA A 53 -12.17 5.21 -13.07
CA ALA A 53 -12.97 6.29 -13.66
C ALA A 53 -14.11 5.77 -14.54
N GLU A 54 -13.96 4.58 -15.14
CA GLU A 54 -15.01 3.91 -15.93
C GLU A 54 -16.02 3.15 -15.06
N GLY A 55 -15.81 3.10 -13.74
CA GLY A 55 -16.67 2.39 -12.81
C GLY A 55 -16.35 0.91 -12.67
N GLN A 56 -15.23 0.43 -13.22
CA GLN A 56 -14.80 -0.97 -13.03
C GLN A 56 -14.15 -1.12 -11.66
N VAL A 57 -14.49 -2.23 -11.00
CA VAL A 57 -13.95 -2.56 -9.68
C VAL A 57 -12.75 -3.46 -9.86
N HIS A 58 -11.63 -3.06 -9.26
CA HIS A 58 -10.41 -3.85 -9.18
C HIS A 58 -10.12 -4.18 -7.72
N ASP A 59 -9.95 -5.47 -7.45
CA ASP A 59 -9.59 -5.99 -6.14
C ASP A 59 -8.16 -6.51 -6.16
N THR A 60 -7.35 -6.01 -5.25
CA THR A 60 -5.97 -6.44 -5.09
C THR A 60 -5.69 -6.79 -3.64
N THR A 61 -5.11 -7.95 -3.40
CA THR A 61 -4.72 -8.39 -2.06
C THR A 61 -3.22 -8.64 -2.02
N PHE A 62 -2.57 -8.05 -1.03
CA PHE A 62 -1.16 -8.21 -0.74
C PHE A 62 -1.00 -8.76 0.67
N ARG A 63 0.02 -9.59 0.88
CA ARG A 63 0.39 -10.03 2.23
C ARG A 63 1.89 -10.23 2.33
N GLY A 64 2.43 -10.06 3.53
CA GLY A 64 3.82 -10.35 3.79
C GLY A 64 4.19 -10.14 5.25
N ALA A 65 5.32 -10.73 5.63
CA ALA A 65 5.96 -10.44 6.89
C ALA A 65 6.44 -8.96 6.89
N PRO A 66 6.20 -8.21 7.98
CA PRO A 66 6.64 -6.82 8.12
C PRO A 66 8.12 -6.75 8.52
N ASN A 67 8.99 -7.34 7.71
CA ASN A 67 10.43 -7.48 7.96
C ASN A 67 11.30 -6.88 6.84
N GLY A 68 10.69 -6.27 5.83
CA GLY A 68 11.35 -5.70 4.65
C GLY A 68 11.94 -6.72 3.68
N VAL A 69 11.80 -8.03 3.94
CA VAL A 69 12.36 -9.09 3.09
C VAL A 69 11.37 -9.41 1.96
N PRO A 70 11.79 -9.33 0.69
CA PRO A 70 10.95 -9.75 -0.42
C PRO A 70 10.61 -11.24 -0.33
N ALA A 71 9.32 -11.55 -0.41
CA ALA A 71 8.80 -12.90 -0.47
C ALA A 71 8.11 -13.14 -1.83
N PRO A 72 8.12 -14.38 -2.35
CA PRO A 72 7.43 -14.70 -3.59
C PRO A 72 5.96 -14.26 -3.57
N PHE A 73 5.53 -13.58 -4.61
CA PHE A 73 4.18 -13.07 -4.77
C PHE A 73 3.64 -13.50 -6.13
N ASP A 74 2.41 -14.03 -6.14
CA ASP A 74 1.75 -14.45 -7.38
C ASP A 74 1.08 -13.25 -8.06
N GLY A 75 1.91 -12.29 -8.49
CA GLY A 75 1.50 -11.09 -9.23
C GLY A 75 1.45 -11.30 -10.74
N GLY A 76 1.44 -12.55 -11.20
CA GLY A 76 1.47 -12.91 -12.61
C GLY A 76 2.78 -12.51 -13.30
N ILE A 77 2.67 -11.83 -14.45
CA ILE A 77 3.83 -11.45 -15.28
C ILE A 77 4.43 -10.09 -14.92
N LEU A 78 3.87 -9.40 -13.93
CA LEU A 78 4.22 -8.01 -13.59
C LEU A 78 4.98 -7.90 -12.27
N VAL A 79 4.75 -8.82 -11.34
CA VAL A 79 5.39 -8.83 -10.01
C VAL A 79 5.61 -10.29 -9.61
N ASP A 80 6.84 -10.63 -9.22
CA ASP A 80 7.22 -11.97 -8.74
C ASP A 80 7.54 -12.02 -7.24
N ALA A 81 7.78 -10.85 -6.63
CA ALA A 81 7.99 -10.73 -5.19
C ALA A 81 7.43 -9.43 -4.61
N LEU A 82 7.09 -9.48 -3.32
CA LEU A 82 6.60 -8.35 -2.54
C LEU A 82 7.32 -8.31 -1.20
N SER A 83 7.66 -7.12 -0.71
CA SER A 83 8.09 -6.91 0.69
C SER A 83 7.14 -5.94 1.40
N ILE A 84 7.03 -6.11 2.72
CA ILE A 84 6.36 -5.17 3.62
C ILE A 84 7.36 -4.80 4.71
N ASP A 85 7.50 -3.51 5.01
CA ASP A 85 8.40 -3.01 6.04
C ASP A 85 7.72 -1.97 6.95
N THR A 86 8.23 -1.84 8.17
CA THR A 86 7.77 -0.84 9.15
C THR A 86 8.96 -0.03 9.69
N PRO A 87 9.50 0.88 8.87
CA PRO A 87 10.73 1.60 9.21
C PRO A 87 10.54 2.56 10.39
N ALA A 88 9.31 3.00 10.67
CA ALA A 88 8.95 3.89 11.77
C ALA A 88 7.54 3.56 12.33
N ASP A 89 7.19 4.14 13.49
CA ASP A 89 5.91 3.90 14.18
C ASP A 89 4.69 4.49 13.45
N ASP A 90 4.94 5.42 12.52
CA ASP A 90 3.97 6.10 11.67
C ASP A 90 4.17 5.77 10.19
N ARG A 91 4.96 4.73 9.87
CA ARG A 91 5.27 4.36 8.47
C ARG A 91 5.13 2.87 8.18
N LEU A 92 4.41 2.55 7.11
CA LEU A 92 4.21 1.20 6.57
C LEU A 92 4.49 1.19 5.07
N ASP A 93 5.59 0.54 4.68
CA ASP A 93 6.06 0.51 3.31
C ASP A 93 5.78 -0.85 2.68
N SER A 94 5.45 -0.85 1.39
CA SER A 94 5.35 -2.07 0.58
C SER A 94 6.07 -1.86 -0.74
N ALA A 95 6.87 -2.83 -1.18
CA ALA A 95 7.56 -2.78 -2.46
C ALA A 95 7.26 -4.03 -3.29
N ALA A 96 7.10 -3.83 -4.60
CA ALA A 96 6.88 -4.91 -5.56
C ALA A 96 8.10 -5.01 -6.48
N PHE A 97 8.50 -6.26 -6.75
CA PHE A 97 9.69 -6.60 -7.51
C PHE A 97 9.34 -7.48 -8.69
N TRP A 98 10.16 -7.39 -9.74
CA TRP A 98 10.15 -8.28 -10.88
C TRP A 98 11.58 -8.63 -11.27
N LYS A 99 11.93 -9.92 -11.27
CA LYS A 99 13.28 -10.42 -11.59
C LYS A 99 14.39 -9.77 -10.76
N GLY A 100 14.07 -9.40 -9.52
CA GLY A 100 14.99 -8.73 -8.60
C GLY A 100 15.06 -7.20 -8.73
N GLU A 101 14.36 -6.60 -9.70
CA GLU A 101 14.26 -5.15 -9.84
C GLU A 101 13.01 -4.62 -9.14
N GLN A 102 13.16 -3.53 -8.38
CA GLN A 102 12.05 -2.88 -7.69
C GLN A 102 11.26 -2.02 -8.68
N LEU A 103 10.04 -2.46 -9.02
CA LEU A 103 9.18 -1.78 -9.97
C LEU A 103 8.26 -0.77 -9.29
N MET A 104 7.86 -1.02 -8.05
CA MET A 104 6.87 -0.20 -7.37
C MET A 104 7.17 -0.09 -5.89
N THR A 105 6.83 1.05 -5.30
CA THR A 105 6.88 1.27 -3.87
C THR A 105 5.65 2.06 -3.46
N ALA A 106 4.97 1.61 -2.42
CA ALA A 106 3.90 2.37 -1.78
C ALA A 106 4.30 2.62 -0.34
N MET A 107 4.53 3.89 0.00
CA MET A 107 4.85 4.35 1.34
C MET A 107 3.57 4.86 1.99
N ARG A 108 3.20 4.31 3.14
CA ARG A 108 2.03 4.77 3.92
C ARG A 108 2.52 5.51 5.14
N THR A 109 2.08 6.76 5.28
CA THR A 109 2.39 7.58 6.45
C THR A 109 1.09 7.87 7.21
N LEU A 110 1.10 7.57 8.50
CA LEU A 110 -0.04 7.79 9.38
C LEU A 110 0.04 9.18 10.02
N SER A 111 -1.08 9.89 10.09
CA SER A 111 -1.16 11.13 10.87
C SER A 111 -0.98 10.87 12.36
N ALA A 112 -0.56 11.90 13.10
CA ALA A 112 -0.34 11.79 14.55
C ALA A 112 -1.60 11.31 15.31
N ASP A 113 -2.79 11.74 14.88
CA ASP A 113 -4.09 11.35 15.45
C ASP A 113 -4.57 9.96 14.99
N GLY A 114 -3.88 9.33 14.04
CA GLY A 114 -4.21 8.00 13.52
C GLY A 114 -5.44 7.93 12.63
N ASN A 115 -6.05 9.07 12.25
CA ASN A 115 -7.30 9.11 11.49
C ASN A 115 -7.10 9.32 9.98
N ARG A 116 -5.90 9.74 9.57
CA ARG A 116 -5.55 9.95 8.17
C ARG A 116 -4.32 9.13 7.81
N MET A 117 -4.35 8.51 6.65
CA MET A 117 -3.22 7.81 6.07
C MET A 117 -2.95 8.40 4.69
N GLU A 118 -1.71 8.84 4.47
CA GLU A 118 -1.25 9.25 3.16
C GLU A 118 -0.48 8.09 2.52
N ILE A 119 -0.74 7.85 1.24
CA ILE A 119 -0.03 6.86 0.44
C ILE A 119 0.68 7.58 -0.69
N VAL A 120 2.00 7.47 -0.70
CA VAL A 120 2.83 7.88 -1.83
C VAL A 120 3.25 6.62 -2.57
N GLN A 121 2.70 6.45 -3.76
CA GLN A 121 3.01 5.33 -4.64
C GLN A 121 3.94 5.80 -5.74
N THR A 122 5.09 5.15 -5.87
CA THR A 122 6.06 5.38 -6.94
C THR A 122 6.14 4.14 -7.81
N VAL A 123 6.00 4.33 -9.13
CA VAL A 123 6.13 3.27 -10.14
C VAL A 123 7.32 3.61 -11.04
N ARG A 124 8.20 2.63 -11.27
CA ARG A 124 9.29 2.72 -12.25
C ARG A 124 8.89 1.96 -13.50
N LEU A 125 8.91 2.65 -14.63
CA LEU A 125 8.67 2.07 -15.94
C LEU A 125 9.98 1.57 -16.58
N PRO A 126 9.92 0.67 -17.58
CA PRO A 126 11.12 0.13 -18.24
C PRO A 126 12.00 1.15 -18.95
N ASP A 127 11.49 2.36 -19.21
CA ASP A 127 12.19 3.49 -19.83
C ASP A 127 12.87 4.40 -18.80
N GLU A 128 13.01 3.94 -17.55
CA GLU A 128 13.51 4.68 -16.39
C GLU A 128 12.61 5.83 -15.91
N THR A 129 11.44 6.03 -16.51
CA THR A 129 10.48 7.02 -16.04
C THR A 129 9.96 6.62 -14.66
N VAL A 130 9.96 7.58 -13.74
CA VAL A 130 9.41 7.43 -12.39
C VAL A 130 8.15 8.25 -12.28
N LEU A 131 7.04 7.59 -11.90
CA LEU A 131 5.74 8.22 -11.75
C LEU A 131 5.30 8.14 -10.30
N THR A 132 4.83 9.25 -9.76
CA THR A 132 4.40 9.33 -8.36
C THR A 132 2.92 9.69 -8.26
N ASN A 133 2.18 8.88 -7.51
CA ASN A 133 0.79 9.12 -7.18
C ASN A 133 0.66 9.28 -5.67
N THR A 134 0.07 10.40 -5.25
CA THR A 134 -0.21 10.67 -3.83
C THR A 134 -1.71 10.61 -3.60
N SER A 135 -2.11 9.81 -2.62
CA SER A 135 -3.50 9.58 -2.26
C SER A 135 -3.66 9.66 -0.75
N SER A 136 -4.75 10.25 -0.29
CA SER A 136 -5.03 10.30 1.16
C SER A 136 -6.29 9.50 1.48
N TYR A 137 -6.27 8.89 2.65
CA TYR A 137 -7.32 8.02 3.14
C TYR A 137 -7.72 8.44 4.55
N ILE A 138 -9.00 8.29 4.86
CA ILE A 138 -9.59 8.54 6.17
C ILE A 138 -10.01 7.20 6.78
N ARG A 139 -9.73 7.03 8.08
CA ARG A 139 -10.16 5.85 8.83
C ARG A 139 -11.68 5.81 8.94
N THR A 140 -12.26 4.64 8.69
CA THR A 140 -13.72 4.43 8.72
C THR A 140 -14.15 3.30 9.66
N ALA A 141 -13.21 2.44 10.10
CA ALA A 141 -13.42 1.41 11.11
C ALA A 141 -12.10 1.06 11.80
#